data_AF-A0A3M2D0S0-F1
#
_entry.id   AF-A0A3M2D0S0-F1
#
_cell.length_a   1.000
_cell.length_b   1.000
_cell.length_c   1.000
_cell.angle_alpha   90.00
_cell.angle_beta   90.00
_cell.angle_gamma   90.00
#
_symmetry.space_group_name_H-M   'P 1'
#
loop_
_entity.id
_entity.type
_entity.pdbx_description
1 polymer ?
#
loop_
_entity_poly.entity_id
_entity_poly.type
_entity_poly.pdbx_seq_one_letter_code
_entity_poly.pdbx_strand_id
1 'polypeptide(L)'
;MKLEHFLNQFEEKDWFEAIEKLLPEIHEVDRNAVQIWFRFYPLKLFRYIQNAENREEVLRKFAIRGNFELKNQIDSSHKFLYGHRFWKQVKEAIIEAENLDEQTDLSKLALSIAEIGAQKAKTTKDLTLGITLVGLMTVVQAGFENFKQSAGNVFLTPEFAKKKPDQIVAERAKDDSQGIFGFLRTVDKQYSVIFDESSKNRRFKAILNEEITSAAARCNIKTDERCLEGPIPVECKSAACGSCWVGILGGQEKLSEVQRLERKRMKFFGYNQPEEPTPFLRLACQAKVKGNVTIVIPPWNGVFGKEIYGIEEEKLEGVTTSAKRNREIIREVVKNKLI
;
A
#
# COMPACT_ATOMS: atom_id res chain seq x y z
N MET A 1 22.35 -3.51 -19.75
CA MET A 1 21.52 -2.39 -20.26
C MET A 1 21.79 -1.16 -19.38
N LYS A 2 22.00 0.02 -19.96
CA LYS A 2 22.52 1.20 -19.22
C LYS A 2 21.53 1.71 -18.17
N LEU A 3 20.24 1.83 -18.53
CA LEU A 3 19.20 2.30 -17.61
C LEU A 3 19.05 1.39 -16.38
N GLU A 4 18.89 0.08 -16.57
CA GLU A 4 18.75 -0.86 -15.44
C GLU A 4 19.98 -0.85 -14.54
N HIS A 5 21.19 -0.78 -15.12
CA HIS A 5 22.41 -0.69 -14.35
C HIS A 5 22.44 0.59 -13.50
N PHE A 6 22.12 1.74 -14.10
CA PHE A 6 22.02 3.02 -13.39
C PHE A 6 21.00 2.96 -12.24
N LEU A 7 19.78 2.48 -12.48
CA LEU A 7 18.74 2.41 -11.47
C LEU A 7 19.09 1.47 -10.30
N ASN A 8 19.89 0.42 -10.56
CA ASN A 8 20.34 -0.52 -9.54
C ASN A 8 21.43 0.04 -8.62
N GLN A 9 22.04 1.18 -8.92
CA GLN A 9 23.02 1.84 -8.06
C GLN A 9 22.37 2.49 -6.82
N PHE A 10 21.07 2.78 -6.88
CA PHE A 10 20.33 3.42 -5.79
C PHE A 10 19.84 2.40 -4.77
N GLU A 11 19.98 2.74 -3.50
CA GLU A 11 19.40 2.03 -2.37
C GLU A 11 17.97 2.50 -2.09
N GLU A 12 17.22 1.72 -1.31
CA GLU A 12 15.82 2.03 -0.97
C GLU A 12 15.65 3.43 -0.34
N LYS A 13 16.66 3.88 0.43
CA LYS A 13 16.68 5.22 1.03
C LYS A 13 16.71 6.30 -0.05
N ASP A 14 17.53 6.15 -1.08
CA ASP A 14 17.65 7.11 -2.18
C ASP A 14 16.34 7.23 -2.96
N TRP A 15 15.64 6.11 -3.15
CA TRP A 15 14.30 6.10 -3.72
C TRP A 15 13.29 6.86 -2.87
N PHE A 16 13.29 6.66 -1.54
CA PHE A 16 12.39 7.39 -0.65
C PHE A 16 12.70 8.89 -0.59
N GLU A 17 13.97 9.28 -0.60
CA GLU A 17 14.39 10.68 -0.67
C GLU A 17 13.96 11.34 -1.99
N ALA A 18 14.12 10.63 -3.12
CA ALA A 18 13.64 11.11 -4.42
C ALA A 18 12.11 11.27 -4.46
N ILE A 19 11.36 10.32 -3.88
CA ILE A 19 9.90 10.42 -3.76
C ILE A 19 9.53 11.63 -2.92
N GLU A 20 10.10 11.78 -1.72
CA GLU A 20 9.81 12.89 -0.82
C GLU A 20 10.05 14.25 -1.50
N LYS A 21 11.17 14.39 -2.20
CA LYS A 21 11.52 15.57 -2.99
C LYS A 21 10.52 15.84 -4.13
N LEU A 22 10.02 14.79 -4.79
CA LEU A 22 9.15 14.90 -5.97
C LEU A 22 7.65 14.92 -5.64
N LEU A 23 7.25 14.57 -4.41
CA LEU A 23 5.85 14.55 -4.00
C LEU A 23 5.08 15.84 -4.28
N PRO A 24 5.64 17.05 -4.04
CA PRO A 24 4.95 18.30 -4.38
C PRO A 24 4.65 18.46 -5.88
N GLU A 25 5.49 17.90 -6.74
CA GLU A 25 5.38 17.93 -8.21
C GLU A 25 4.39 16.88 -8.77
N ILE A 26 3.95 15.94 -7.93
CA ILE A 26 2.95 14.94 -8.30
C ILE A 26 1.57 15.52 -7.99
N HIS A 27 0.63 15.37 -8.94
CA HIS A 27 -0.75 15.79 -8.74
C HIS A 27 -1.35 15.06 -7.52
N GLU A 28 -2.16 15.77 -6.71
CA GLU A 28 -2.70 15.27 -5.45
C GLU A 28 -3.35 13.88 -5.55
N VAL A 29 -4.07 13.63 -6.65
CA VAL A 29 -4.72 12.35 -6.97
C VAL A 29 -3.82 11.12 -6.80
N ASP A 30 -2.51 11.25 -7.00
CA ASP A 30 -1.54 10.15 -6.95
C ASP A 30 -0.48 10.26 -5.85
N ARG A 31 -0.44 11.35 -5.08
CA ARG A 31 0.59 11.55 -4.03
C ARG A 31 0.62 10.40 -3.01
N ASN A 32 -0.54 10.00 -2.50
CA ASN A 32 -0.62 8.84 -1.60
C ASN A 32 -0.40 7.53 -2.37
N ALA A 33 -0.95 7.41 -3.58
CA ALA A 33 -0.89 6.18 -4.35
C ALA A 33 0.57 5.75 -4.65
N VAL A 34 1.43 6.70 -5.00
CA VAL A 34 2.86 6.45 -5.24
C VAL A 34 3.55 5.97 -3.97
N GLN A 35 3.35 6.66 -2.84
CA GLN A 35 3.95 6.26 -1.56
C GLN A 35 3.51 4.87 -1.13
N ILE A 36 2.22 4.57 -1.28
CA ILE A 36 1.64 3.25 -0.99
C ILE A 36 2.29 2.18 -1.87
N TRP A 37 2.41 2.41 -3.19
CA TRP A 37 3.00 1.45 -4.12
C TRP A 37 4.44 1.08 -3.73
N PHE A 38 5.25 2.07 -3.36
CA PHE A 38 6.63 1.81 -2.91
C PHE A 38 6.73 1.04 -1.59
N ARG A 39 5.67 0.99 -0.79
CA ARG A 39 5.58 0.12 0.39
C ARG A 39 4.97 -1.23 0.10
N PHE A 40 4.18 -1.35 -0.98
CA PHE A 40 3.74 -2.62 -1.52
C PHE A 40 4.89 -3.41 -2.13
N TYR A 41 5.93 -2.72 -2.62
CA TYR A 41 7.07 -3.38 -3.25
C TYR A 41 8.40 -2.83 -2.69
N PRO A 42 8.72 -3.11 -1.40
CA PRO A 42 9.93 -2.60 -0.78
C PRO A 42 11.17 -3.20 -1.43
N LEU A 43 12.10 -2.33 -1.87
CA LEU A 43 13.31 -2.72 -2.59
C LEU A 43 14.23 -3.59 -1.73
N LYS A 44 14.33 -3.31 -0.42
CA LYS A 44 15.17 -4.14 0.46
C LYS A 44 14.64 -5.57 0.61
N LEU A 45 13.31 -5.76 0.66
CA LEU A 45 12.71 -7.10 0.64
C LEU A 45 13.01 -7.83 -0.65
N PHE A 46 12.83 -7.16 -1.79
CA PHE A 46 13.14 -7.72 -3.09
C PHE A 46 14.60 -8.20 -3.17
N ARG A 47 15.57 -7.32 -2.84
CA ARG A 47 17.01 -7.66 -2.87
C ARG A 47 17.38 -8.75 -1.87
N TYR A 48 16.78 -8.74 -0.67
CA TYR A 48 17.01 -9.79 0.32
C TYR A 48 16.58 -11.17 -0.19
N ILE A 49 15.38 -11.26 -0.78
CA ILE A 49 14.87 -12.51 -1.34
C ILE A 49 15.68 -12.94 -2.58
N GLN A 50 16.08 -11.99 -3.42
CA GLN A 50 16.88 -12.26 -4.62
C GLN A 50 18.25 -12.85 -4.29
N ASN A 51 18.88 -12.39 -3.22
CA ASN A 51 20.22 -12.81 -2.81
C ASN A 51 20.20 -13.99 -1.80
N ALA A 52 19.03 -14.51 -1.45
CA ALA A 52 18.91 -15.62 -0.52
C ALA A 52 19.37 -16.94 -1.15
N GLU A 53 20.22 -17.69 -0.45
CA GLU A 53 20.64 -19.04 -0.86
C GLU A 53 19.43 -20.00 -0.98
N ASN A 54 18.50 -19.90 -0.04
CA ASN A 54 17.27 -20.68 -0.03
C ASN A 54 16.05 -19.76 0.01
N ARG A 55 15.53 -19.42 -1.18
CA ARG A 55 14.36 -18.56 -1.35
C ARG A 55 13.14 -19.06 -0.59
N GLU A 56 12.79 -20.34 -0.72
CA GLU A 56 11.58 -20.92 -0.12
C GLU A 56 11.60 -20.86 1.40
N GLU A 57 12.76 -21.07 2.01
CA GLU A 57 12.94 -20.92 3.45
C GLU A 57 12.70 -19.48 3.90
N VAL A 58 13.22 -18.50 3.15
CA VAL A 58 12.98 -17.07 3.44
C VAL A 58 11.50 -16.74 3.34
N LEU A 59 10.81 -17.18 2.29
CA LEU A 59 9.37 -16.93 2.11
C LEU A 59 8.54 -17.54 3.26
N ARG A 60 8.86 -18.77 3.65
CA ARG A 60 8.22 -19.43 4.79
C ARG A 60 8.50 -18.70 6.10
N LYS A 61 9.76 -18.30 6.33
CA LYS A 61 10.18 -17.57 7.54
C LYS A 61 9.44 -16.23 7.66
N PHE A 62 9.28 -15.50 6.56
CA PHE A 62 8.55 -14.23 6.53
C PHE A 62 7.04 -14.38 6.40
N ALA A 63 6.53 -15.63 6.37
CA ALA A 63 5.12 -15.92 6.16
C ALA A 63 4.52 -15.14 4.96
N ILE A 64 5.29 -15.06 3.85
CA ILE A 64 4.83 -14.38 2.64
C ILE A 64 3.65 -15.15 2.05
N ARG A 65 2.54 -14.44 1.80
CA ARG A 65 1.33 -14.98 1.15
C ARG A 65 0.88 -14.05 0.04
N GLY A 66 0.30 -14.59 -1.02
CA GLY A 66 -0.16 -13.83 -2.18
C GLY A 66 0.95 -13.48 -3.18
N ASN A 67 0.66 -12.59 -4.13
CA ASN A 67 1.56 -12.27 -5.22
C ASN A 67 2.38 -11.01 -4.90
N PHE A 68 3.62 -11.22 -4.43
CA PHE A 68 4.55 -10.14 -4.09
C PHE A 68 5.52 -9.79 -5.24
N GLU A 69 5.62 -10.64 -6.27
CA GLU A 69 6.59 -10.44 -7.35
C GLU A 69 6.07 -9.46 -8.40
N LEU A 70 6.79 -8.36 -8.63
CA LEU A 70 6.45 -7.38 -9.66
C LEU A 70 6.54 -7.94 -11.08
N LYS A 71 7.45 -8.89 -11.33
CA LYS A 71 7.57 -9.54 -12.66
C LYS A 71 6.26 -10.18 -13.14
N ASN A 72 5.38 -10.58 -12.21
CA ASN A 72 4.08 -11.18 -12.51
C ASN A 72 2.95 -10.15 -12.61
N GLN A 73 3.23 -8.86 -12.36
CA GLN A 73 2.24 -7.80 -12.17
C GLN A 73 2.69 -6.45 -12.78
N ILE A 74 3.57 -6.49 -13.78
CA ILE A 74 4.18 -5.30 -14.39
C ILE A 74 3.13 -4.27 -14.81
N ASP A 75 2.05 -4.72 -15.48
CA ASP A 75 1.01 -3.84 -15.99
C ASP A 75 -0.13 -3.56 -14.98
N SER A 76 -0.21 -4.30 -13.87
CA SER A 76 -1.40 -4.32 -13.01
C SER A 76 -1.16 -3.85 -11.57
N SER A 77 0.09 -3.87 -11.09
CA SER A 77 0.47 -3.50 -9.72
C SER A 77 0.06 -2.07 -9.33
N HIS A 78 -0.09 -1.19 -10.32
CA HIS A 78 -0.34 0.22 -10.17
C HIS A 78 -1.72 0.66 -10.66
N LYS A 79 -2.67 -0.28 -10.85
CA LYS A 79 -4.02 0.03 -11.37
C LYS A 79 -4.80 1.07 -10.58
N PHE A 80 -4.42 1.28 -9.32
CA PHE A 80 -5.05 2.23 -8.40
C PHE A 80 -4.47 3.66 -8.49
N LEU A 81 -3.39 3.86 -9.26
CA LEU A 81 -2.91 5.19 -9.61
C LEU A 81 -3.79 5.76 -10.72
N TYR A 82 -4.14 7.04 -10.62
CA TYR A 82 -4.74 7.79 -11.72
C TYR A 82 -3.86 7.72 -12.97
N GLY A 83 -2.53 7.87 -12.79
CA GLY A 83 -1.52 7.81 -13.83
C GLY A 83 -1.46 6.48 -14.59
N HIS A 84 -2.09 5.40 -14.09
CA HIS A 84 -2.20 4.13 -14.81
C HIS A 84 -2.78 4.27 -16.23
N ARG A 85 -3.65 5.26 -16.44
CA ARG A 85 -4.21 5.57 -17.77
C ARG A 85 -3.17 5.97 -18.81
N PHE A 86 -2.01 6.43 -18.37
CA PHE A 86 -0.88 6.83 -19.22
C PHE A 86 0.22 5.78 -19.25
N TRP A 87 -0.04 4.58 -18.71
CA TRP A 87 0.98 3.55 -18.52
C TRP A 87 1.71 3.21 -19.82
N LYS A 88 0.97 3.05 -20.92
CA LYS A 88 1.55 2.74 -22.22
C LYS A 88 2.58 3.81 -22.66
N GLN A 89 2.22 5.09 -22.58
CA GLN A 89 3.07 6.20 -23.01
C GLN A 89 4.29 6.37 -22.09
N VAL A 90 4.09 6.20 -20.77
CA VAL A 90 5.17 6.27 -19.78
C VAL A 90 6.14 5.11 -19.95
N LYS A 91 5.62 3.90 -20.18
CA LYS A 91 6.43 2.73 -20.49
C LYS A 91 7.25 2.92 -21.77
N GLU A 92 6.65 3.44 -22.83
CA GLU A 92 7.37 3.78 -24.07
C GLU A 92 8.51 4.78 -23.79
N ALA A 93 8.25 5.82 -22.98
CA ALA A 93 9.28 6.79 -22.58
C ALA A 93 10.41 6.17 -21.75
N ILE A 94 10.11 5.22 -20.85
CA ILE A 94 11.12 4.47 -20.08
C ILE A 94 11.96 3.57 -20.98
N ILE A 95 11.35 2.95 -21.99
CA ILE A 95 12.08 2.11 -22.95
C ILE A 95 13.01 2.97 -23.82
N GLU A 96 12.54 4.14 -24.27
CA GLU A 96 13.38 5.10 -25.02
C GLU A 96 14.56 5.61 -24.18
N ALA A 97 14.41 5.62 -22.85
CA ALA A 97 15.46 5.97 -21.91
C ALA A 97 16.54 4.88 -21.70
N GLU A 98 16.47 3.73 -22.40
CA GLU A 98 17.45 2.63 -22.30
C GLU A 98 18.90 3.10 -22.51
N ASN A 99 19.08 4.05 -23.44
CA ASN A 99 20.37 4.53 -23.91
C ASN A 99 20.72 5.95 -23.45
N LEU A 100 20.10 6.45 -22.37
CA LEU A 100 20.40 7.79 -21.87
C LEU A 100 21.91 7.99 -21.63
N ASP A 101 22.39 9.16 -22.03
CA ASP A 101 23.68 9.67 -21.58
C ASP A 101 23.64 9.85 -20.06
N GLU A 102 24.77 9.58 -19.40
CA GLU A 102 24.89 9.49 -17.94
C GLU A 102 24.16 10.65 -17.24
N GLN A 103 22.97 10.37 -16.73
CA GLN A 103 22.28 11.26 -15.82
C GLN A 103 22.77 10.98 -14.41
N THR A 104 23.15 12.02 -13.68
CA THR A 104 23.74 11.85 -12.34
C THR A 104 22.71 11.76 -11.22
N ASP A 105 21.41 11.98 -11.49
CA ASP A 105 20.39 12.12 -10.45
C ASP A 105 19.06 11.43 -10.82
N LEU A 106 18.57 10.58 -9.91
CA LEU A 106 17.33 9.83 -10.05
C LEU A 106 16.11 10.75 -10.23
N SER A 107 16.08 11.90 -9.56
CA SER A 107 14.93 12.82 -9.64
C SER A 107 14.87 13.51 -11.01
N LYS A 108 16.03 13.95 -11.53
CA LYS A 108 16.13 14.52 -12.88
C LYS A 108 15.71 13.51 -13.94
N LEU A 109 16.12 12.25 -13.80
CA LEU A 109 15.69 11.17 -14.68
C LEU A 109 14.18 11.00 -14.67
N ALA A 110 13.58 10.86 -13.48
CA ALA A 110 12.14 10.71 -13.34
C ALA A 110 11.37 11.88 -13.96
N LEU A 111 11.81 13.12 -13.72
CA LEU A 111 11.20 14.32 -14.31
C LEU A 111 11.29 14.33 -15.84
N SER A 112 12.44 13.95 -16.39
CA SER A 112 12.67 13.97 -17.84
C SER A 112 11.81 12.93 -18.55
N ILE A 113 11.72 11.71 -18.00
CA ILE A 113 10.87 10.64 -18.53
C ILE A 113 9.39 10.99 -18.36
N ALA A 114 8.99 11.57 -17.22
CA ALA A 114 7.62 12.01 -16.98
C ALA A 114 7.17 13.06 -17.99
N GLU A 115 8.05 14.01 -18.34
CA GLU A 115 7.81 15.03 -19.35
C GLU A 115 7.59 14.39 -20.74
N ILE A 116 8.46 13.47 -21.16
CA ILE A 116 8.30 12.73 -22.43
C ILE A 116 6.97 11.94 -22.44
N GLY A 117 6.68 11.24 -21.34
CA GLY A 117 5.43 10.50 -21.16
C GLY A 117 4.21 11.41 -21.24
N ALA A 118 4.27 12.60 -20.65
CA ALA A 118 3.20 13.60 -20.67
C ALA A 118 2.95 14.14 -22.07
N GLN A 119 4.01 14.44 -22.82
CA GLN A 119 3.94 14.88 -24.21
C GLN A 119 3.27 13.83 -25.10
N LYS A 120 3.69 12.55 -25.00
CA LYS A 120 3.08 11.43 -25.72
C LYS A 120 1.61 11.23 -25.35
N ALA A 121 1.27 11.41 -24.07
CA ALA A 121 -0.08 11.26 -23.55
C ALA A 121 -0.98 12.50 -23.73
N LYS A 122 -0.43 13.62 -24.23
CA LYS A 122 -1.11 14.92 -24.33
C LYS A 122 -1.71 15.36 -22.99
N THR A 123 -0.93 15.23 -21.94
CA THR A 123 -1.29 15.59 -20.56
C THR A 123 -0.15 16.39 -19.91
N THR A 124 -0.22 16.59 -18.60
CA THR A 124 0.76 17.35 -17.82
C THR A 124 1.70 16.42 -17.05
N LYS A 125 2.94 16.86 -16.84
CA LYS A 125 4.01 16.12 -16.15
C LYS A 125 3.61 15.63 -14.75
N ASP A 126 2.86 16.43 -14.01
CA ASP A 126 2.38 16.11 -12.66
C ASP A 126 1.44 14.89 -12.62
N LEU A 127 0.78 14.56 -13.73
CA LEU A 127 -0.09 13.38 -13.88
C LEU A 127 0.64 12.12 -14.37
N THR A 128 1.86 12.25 -14.88
CA THR A 128 2.69 11.11 -15.33
C THR A 128 3.84 10.81 -14.37
N LEU A 129 4.29 11.78 -13.56
CA LEU A 129 5.46 11.63 -12.69
C LEU A 129 5.33 10.47 -11.71
N GLY A 130 4.17 10.31 -11.07
CA GLY A 130 3.94 9.23 -10.12
C GLY A 130 4.06 7.84 -10.75
N ILE A 131 3.42 7.64 -11.91
CA ILE A 131 3.48 6.36 -12.64
C ILE A 131 4.86 6.14 -13.28
N THR A 132 5.62 7.20 -13.61
CA THR A 132 7.02 7.10 -14.04
C THR A 132 7.91 6.55 -12.93
N LEU A 133 7.81 7.06 -11.70
CA LEU A 133 8.59 6.54 -10.56
C LEU A 133 8.31 5.05 -10.32
N VAL A 134 7.03 4.66 -10.38
CA VAL A 134 6.59 3.27 -10.32
C VAL A 134 7.20 2.44 -11.46
N GLY A 135 7.18 2.94 -12.69
CA GLY A 135 7.76 2.26 -13.84
C GLY A 135 9.27 2.04 -13.71
N LEU A 136 10.02 3.05 -13.24
CA LEU A 136 11.46 2.92 -13.02
C LEU A 136 11.78 1.89 -11.93
N MET A 137 11.06 1.88 -10.80
CA MET A 137 11.24 0.83 -9.79
C MET A 137 10.81 -0.55 -10.32
N THR A 138 9.82 -0.61 -11.22
CA THR A 138 9.44 -1.86 -11.88
C THR A 138 10.56 -2.40 -12.74
N VAL A 139 11.33 -1.55 -13.44
CA VAL A 139 12.56 -1.97 -14.15
C VAL A 139 13.57 -2.59 -13.19
N VAL A 140 13.77 -1.99 -12.01
CA VAL A 140 14.69 -2.52 -10.99
C VAL A 140 14.28 -3.91 -10.50
N GLN A 141 12.99 -4.13 -10.21
CA GLN A 141 12.53 -5.37 -9.58
C GLN A 141 12.10 -6.47 -10.56
N ALA A 142 11.68 -6.11 -11.77
CA ALA A 142 11.28 -7.07 -12.79
C ALA A 142 12.38 -7.33 -13.82
N GLY A 143 13.38 -6.46 -13.94
CA GLY A 143 14.38 -6.45 -15.00
C GLY A 143 13.85 -5.78 -16.27
N PHE A 144 14.74 -5.11 -17.01
CA PHE A 144 14.33 -4.32 -18.18
C PHE A 144 13.78 -5.16 -19.33
N GLU A 145 14.29 -6.39 -19.53
CA GLU A 145 13.77 -7.28 -20.56
C GLU A 145 12.31 -7.69 -20.31
N ASN A 146 11.97 -8.11 -19.09
CA ASN A 146 10.58 -8.43 -18.73
C ASN A 146 9.69 -7.18 -18.83
N PHE A 147 10.22 -6.02 -18.44
CA PHE A 147 9.53 -4.75 -18.57
C PHE A 147 9.19 -4.45 -20.04
N LYS A 148 10.15 -4.57 -20.96
CA LYS A 148 9.99 -4.35 -22.40
C LYS A 148 8.99 -5.34 -23.01
N GLN A 149 9.08 -6.61 -22.63
CA GLN A 149 8.24 -7.69 -23.16
C GLN A 149 6.79 -7.69 -22.62
N SER A 150 6.52 -7.04 -21.49
CA SER A 150 5.13 -6.90 -21.00
C SER A 150 4.24 -6.19 -22.03
N ALA A 151 2.92 -6.34 -21.94
CA ALA A 151 2.02 -5.82 -22.97
C ALA A 151 1.77 -4.31 -22.85
N GLY A 152 2.00 -3.71 -21.67
CA GLY A 152 1.61 -2.33 -21.41
C GLY A 152 0.09 -2.18 -21.25
N ASN A 153 -0.57 -3.21 -20.71
CA ASN A 153 -2.03 -3.23 -20.55
C ASN A 153 -2.51 -2.11 -19.61
N VAL A 154 -3.65 -1.50 -19.96
CA VAL A 154 -4.33 -0.49 -19.14
C VAL A 154 -5.69 -1.06 -18.70
N PHE A 155 -5.89 -1.13 -17.39
CA PHE A 155 -7.06 -1.72 -16.75
C PHE A 155 -7.97 -0.63 -16.20
N LEU A 156 -8.80 -0.05 -17.09
CA LEU A 156 -9.79 0.97 -16.72
C LEU A 156 -11.17 0.59 -17.25
N THR A 157 -12.18 0.75 -16.41
CA THR A 157 -13.57 0.70 -16.89
C THR A 157 -13.86 1.93 -17.75
N PRO A 158 -14.75 1.83 -18.76
CA PRO A 158 -15.11 2.97 -19.59
C PRO A 158 -15.66 4.17 -18.79
N GLU A 159 -16.32 3.90 -17.65
CA GLU A 159 -16.82 4.94 -16.74
C GLU A 159 -15.67 5.64 -16.02
N PHE A 160 -14.71 4.89 -15.47
CA PHE A 160 -13.61 5.45 -14.71
C PHE A 160 -12.59 6.18 -15.59
N ALA A 161 -12.40 5.72 -16.83
CA ALA A 161 -11.53 6.37 -17.82
C ALA A 161 -11.95 7.83 -18.14
N LYS A 162 -13.24 8.17 -17.98
CA LYS A 162 -13.77 9.51 -18.24
C LYS A 162 -13.57 10.49 -17.09
N LYS A 163 -13.22 10.02 -15.90
CA LYS A 163 -13.06 10.89 -14.72
C LYS A 163 -11.77 11.69 -14.82
N LYS A 164 -11.89 12.99 -14.52
CA LYS A 164 -10.77 13.92 -14.35
C LYS A 164 -10.09 13.72 -12.99
N PRO A 165 -8.81 14.14 -12.83
CA PRO A 165 -8.09 13.89 -11.58
C PRO A 165 -8.74 14.62 -10.39
N ASP A 166 -9.13 15.89 -10.56
CA ASP A 166 -9.81 16.67 -9.52
C ASP A 166 -11.18 16.10 -9.12
N GLN A 167 -11.87 15.45 -10.05
CA GLN A 167 -13.14 14.78 -9.74
C GLN A 167 -12.91 13.59 -8.82
N ILE A 168 -11.83 12.82 -9.03
CA ILE A 168 -11.47 11.70 -8.15
C ILE A 168 -11.06 12.21 -6.77
N VAL A 169 -10.26 13.28 -6.70
CA VAL A 169 -9.90 13.92 -5.43
C VAL A 169 -11.15 14.39 -4.67
N ALA A 170 -12.05 15.10 -5.33
CA ALA A 170 -13.29 15.58 -4.74
C ALA A 170 -14.22 14.44 -4.29
N GLU A 171 -14.31 13.35 -5.07
CA GLU A 171 -15.11 12.18 -4.70
C GLU A 171 -14.54 11.45 -3.48
N ARG A 172 -13.22 11.29 -3.38
CA ARG A 172 -12.55 10.71 -2.21
C ARG A 172 -12.78 11.54 -0.94
N ALA A 173 -12.87 12.86 -1.07
CA ALA A 173 -13.14 13.77 0.03
C ALA A 173 -14.61 13.80 0.47
N LYS A 174 -15.56 13.27 -0.33
CA LYS A 174 -17.00 13.40 -0.07
C LYS A 174 -17.55 12.25 0.78
N ASP A 175 -18.31 12.59 1.81
CA ASP A 175 -19.09 11.62 2.60
C ASP A 175 -20.45 11.31 1.96
N ASP A 176 -20.94 10.12 2.26
CA ASP A 176 -22.29 9.70 1.86
C ASP A 176 -23.34 10.59 2.54
N SER A 177 -24.42 10.89 1.81
CA SER A 177 -25.59 11.52 2.41
C SER A 177 -26.15 10.64 3.52
N GLN A 178 -26.34 11.23 4.70
CA GLN A 178 -26.92 10.57 5.88
C GLN A 178 -28.46 10.69 5.91
N GLY A 179 -29.08 11.12 4.80
CA GLY A 179 -30.53 11.41 4.69
C GLY A 179 -30.92 12.82 5.14
N ILE A 180 -32.19 13.19 4.92
CA ILE A 180 -32.75 14.55 5.14
C ILE A 180 -32.62 15.01 6.60
N PHE A 181 -32.55 14.08 7.56
CA PHE A 181 -32.34 14.35 8.98
C PHE A 181 -31.03 13.75 9.52
N GLY A 182 -30.03 13.57 8.67
CA GLY A 182 -28.76 12.91 9.02
C GLY A 182 -27.98 13.57 10.16
N PHE A 183 -28.25 14.84 10.47
CA PHE A 183 -27.67 15.56 11.60
C PHE A 183 -28.17 15.07 12.97
N LEU A 184 -29.36 14.45 13.03
CA LEU A 184 -29.92 13.88 14.26
C LEU A 184 -29.38 12.47 14.55
N ARG A 185 -28.77 11.79 13.58
CA ARG A 185 -28.17 10.47 13.77
C ARG A 185 -26.80 10.64 14.40
N THR A 186 -26.61 10.15 15.63
CA THR A 186 -25.33 10.25 16.35
C THR A 186 -24.56 8.93 16.39
N VAL A 187 -25.24 7.77 16.37
CA VAL A 187 -24.60 6.44 16.52
C VAL A 187 -24.72 5.55 15.29
N ASP A 188 -25.77 5.71 14.47
CA ASP A 188 -26.04 4.81 13.33
C ASP A 188 -25.62 5.41 11.97
N LYS A 189 -24.71 6.40 11.98
CA LYS A 189 -24.15 6.92 10.72
C LYS A 189 -23.39 5.82 10.02
N GLN A 190 -23.61 5.72 8.71
CA GLN A 190 -22.95 4.74 7.87
C GLN A 190 -22.10 5.44 6.82
N TYR A 191 -20.89 4.93 6.65
CA TYR A 191 -19.93 5.45 5.70
C TYR A 191 -19.49 4.35 4.75
N SER A 192 -19.13 4.74 3.54
CA SER A 192 -18.59 3.84 2.53
C SER A 192 -17.09 3.66 2.70
N VAL A 193 -16.67 2.40 2.76
CA VAL A 193 -15.29 1.99 2.53
C VAL A 193 -15.21 1.47 1.09
N ILE A 194 -14.44 2.16 0.25
CA ILE A 194 -14.28 1.85 -1.18
C ILE A 194 -12.94 1.16 -1.36
N PHE A 195 -12.92 -0.05 -1.91
CA PHE A 195 -11.69 -0.82 -2.11
C PHE A 195 -11.30 -1.01 -3.58
N ASP A 196 -12.14 -0.53 -4.50
CA ASP A 196 -11.82 -0.33 -5.92
C ASP A 196 -12.76 0.74 -6.49
N GLU A 197 -12.20 1.90 -6.86
CA GLU A 197 -12.94 3.07 -7.34
C GLU A 197 -13.51 2.89 -8.76
N SER A 198 -12.99 1.90 -9.51
CA SER A 198 -13.43 1.63 -10.88
C SER A 198 -14.80 0.97 -10.97
N SER A 199 -15.33 0.50 -9.84
CA SER A 199 -16.59 -0.24 -9.75
C SER A 199 -17.49 0.27 -8.62
N LYS A 200 -18.77 0.47 -8.92
CA LYS A 200 -19.78 0.87 -7.92
C LYS A 200 -20.02 -0.22 -6.86
N ASN A 201 -19.78 -1.48 -7.21
CA ASN A 201 -20.02 -2.63 -6.32
C ASN A 201 -18.83 -2.97 -5.43
N ARG A 202 -17.67 -2.33 -5.61
CA ARG A 202 -16.45 -2.61 -4.84
C ARG A 202 -16.32 -1.67 -3.62
N ARG A 203 -17.36 -1.71 -2.79
CA ARG A 203 -17.45 -0.96 -1.54
C ARG A 203 -18.31 -1.71 -0.53
N PHE A 204 -18.13 -1.39 0.75
CA PHE A 204 -19.00 -1.87 1.83
C PHE A 204 -19.32 -0.73 2.81
N LYS A 205 -20.28 -0.96 3.71
CA LYS A 205 -20.71 0.02 4.71
C LYS A 205 -20.09 -0.29 6.07
N ALA A 206 -19.51 0.74 6.68
CA ALA A 206 -19.04 0.73 8.06
C ALA A 206 -19.92 1.67 8.89
N ILE A 207 -20.23 1.25 10.11
CA ILE A 207 -20.89 2.13 11.10
C ILE A 207 -19.83 3.08 11.68
N LEU A 208 -20.24 4.27 12.09
CA LEU A 208 -19.37 5.22 12.79
C LEU A 208 -18.60 4.53 13.94
N ASN A 209 -17.29 4.74 13.97
CA ASN A 209 -16.29 4.17 14.89
C ASN A 209 -16.09 2.64 14.80
N GLU A 210 -16.65 1.97 13.80
CA GLU A 210 -16.38 0.57 13.52
C GLU A 210 -15.01 0.38 12.85
N GLU A 211 -14.28 -0.68 13.21
CA GLU A 211 -13.04 -1.06 12.53
C GLU A 211 -13.31 -1.51 11.09
N ILE A 212 -12.44 -1.14 10.15
CA ILE A 212 -12.60 -1.47 8.72
C ILE A 212 -12.78 -2.99 8.52
N THR A 213 -12.01 -3.84 9.20
CA THR A 213 -12.15 -5.31 9.05
C THR A 213 -13.47 -5.86 9.60
N SER A 214 -14.00 -5.26 10.67
CA SER A 214 -15.30 -5.65 11.24
C SER A 214 -16.41 -5.35 10.24
N ALA A 215 -16.35 -4.19 9.59
CA ALA A 215 -17.26 -3.84 8.51
C ALA A 215 -17.08 -4.71 7.25
N ALA A 216 -15.83 -4.98 6.87
CA ALA A 216 -15.48 -5.77 5.69
C ALA A 216 -16.02 -7.21 5.76
N ALA A 217 -16.10 -7.82 6.95
CA ALA A 217 -16.60 -9.17 7.14
C ALA A 217 -18.06 -9.35 6.67
N ARG A 218 -18.87 -8.27 6.62
CA ARG A 218 -20.24 -8.30 6.08
C ARG A 218 -20.31 -8.17 4.56
N CYS A 219 -19.19 -7.94 3.90
CA CYS A 219 -19.10 -7.88 2.45
C CYS A 219 -18.89 -9.28 1.88
N ASN A 220 -19.68 -9.68 0.89
CA ASN A 220 -19.57 -11.01 0.28
C ASN A 220 -18.49 -11.07 -0.84
N ILE A 221 -17.71 -10.02 -1.02
CA ILE A 221 -16.71 -9.92 -2.09
C ILE A 221 -15.34 -10.30 -1.52
N LYS A 222 -14.73 -11.35 -2.08
CA LYS A 222 -13.33 -11.71 -1.84
C LYS A 222 -12.46 -11.15 -2.97
N THR A 223 -11.29 -10.60 -2.65
CA THR A 223 -10.36 -10.05 -3.66
C THR A 223 -9.34 -11.08 -4.13
N ASP A 224 -8.91 -11.97 -3.23
CA ASP A 224 -8.00 -13.08 -3.52
C ASP A 224 -8.13 -14.20 -2.47
N GLU A 225 -7.34 -15.26 -2.63
CA GLU A 225 -7.36 -16.48 -1.81
C GLU A 225 -7.06 -16.27 -0.32
N ARG A 226 -6.40 -15.17 0.05
CA ARG A 226 -6.09 -14.86 1.46
C ARG A 226 -7.33 -14.34 2.20
N CYS A 227 -8.37 -13.95 1.47
CA CYS A 227 -9.59 -13.37 2.01
C CYS A 227 -10.58 -14.47 2.42
N LEU A 228 -10.57 -14.82 3.71
CA LEU A 228 -11.53 -15.78 4.28
C LEU A 228 -12.94 -15.16 4.40
N GLU A 229 -13.00 -13.91 4.86
CA GLU A 229 -14.19 -13.08 4.99
C GLU A 229 -13.94 -11.71 4.34
N GLY A 230 -14.93 -11.17 3.63
CA GLY A 230 -14.79 -9.85 3.02
C GLY A 230 -13.65 -9.70 2.01
N PRO A 231 -13.35 -8.45 1.62
CA PRO A 231 -12.32 -8.15 0.64
C PRO A 231 -10.92 -7.99 1.24
N ILE A 232 -10.76 -7.98 2.57
CA ILE A 232 -9.47 -7.71 3.23
C ILE A 232 -8.96 -9.02 3.86
N PRO A 233 -7.70 -9.42 3.65
CA PRO A 233 -7.12 -10.56 4.36
C PRO A 233 -7.10 -10.31 5.87
N VAL A 234 -7.66 -11.22 6.66
CA VAL A 234 -7.74 -11.09 8.13
C VAL A 234 -7.43 -12.42 8.79
N GLU A 235 -6.57 -12.38 9.82
CA GLU A 235 -6.25 -13.58 10.63
C GLU A 235 -6.52 -13.37 12.14
N CYS A 236 -6.13 -12.22 12.73
CA CYS A 236 -6.15 -12.06 14.19
C CYS A 236 -7.01 -10.92 14.76
N LYS A 237 -7.42 -9.93 13.93
CA LYS A 237 -8.12 -8.68 14.33
C LYS A 237 -7.52 -7.90 15.53
N SER A 238 -6.26 -8.14 15.88
CA SER A 238 -5.61 -7.63 17.12
C SER A 238 -4.24 -7.00 16.87
N ALA A 239 -3.94 -6.63 15.62
CA ALA A 239 -2.63 -6.13 15.19
C ALA A 239 -1.45 -7.10 15.41
N ALA A 240 -1.70 -8.39 15.55
CA ALA A 240 -0.65 -9.39 15.79
C ALA A 240 -0.06 -10.02 14.53
N CYS A 241 -0.83 -10.16 13.43
CA CYS A 241 -0.42 -10.95 12.26
C CYS A 241 0.10 -10.14 11.06
N GLY A 242 -0.28 -8.86 10.93
CA GLY A 242 0.08 -8.02 9.78
C GLY A 242 -0.69 -8.28 8.48
N SER A 243 -1.60 -9.26 8.41
CA SER A 243 -2.28 -9.60 7.14
C SER A 243 -3.23 -8.52 6.62
N CYS A 244 -3.91 -7.78 7.50
CA CYS A 244 -4.95 -6.81 7.16
C CYS A 244 -4.44 -5.40 6.82
N TRP A 245 -3.18 -5.27 6.39
CA TRP A 245 -2.62 -3.97 6.05
C TRP A 245 -3.19 -3.44 4.72
N VAL A 246 -3.47 -2.14 4.67
CA VAL A 246 -4.07 -1.46 3.52
C VAL A 246 -3.43 -0.10 3.31
N GLY A 247 -3.42 0.37 2.06
CA GLY A 247 -3.10 1.76 1.73
C GLY A 247 -4.36 2.62 1.70
N ILE A 248 -4.26 3.89 2.12
CA ILE A 248 -5.37 4.85 2.15
C ILE A 248 -5.19 5.88 1.03
N LEU A 249 -6.02 5.78 -0.01
CA LEU A 249 -5.99 6.69 -1.17
C LEU A 249 -6.73 8.01 -0.90
N GLY A 250 -7.67 8.03 0.05
CA GLY A 250 -8.38 9.22 0.49
C GLY A 250 -9.26 8.96 1.71
N GLY A 251 -9.55 10.02 2.47
CA GLY A 251 -10.28 9.92 3.75
C GLY A 251 -9.41 9.49 4.93
N GLN A 252 -8.10 9.77 4.86
CA GLN A 252 -7.14 9.43 5.91
C GLN A 252 -7.45 10.16 7.23
N GLU A 253 -7.85 11.43 7.12
CA GLU A 253 -8.33 12.30 8.20
C GLU A 253 -9.67 11.84 8.81
N LYS A 254 -10.39 10.95 8.11
CA LYS A 254 -11.67 10.37 8.52
C LYS A 254 -11.50 9.02 9.21
N LEU A 255 -10.27 8.63 9.55
CA LEU A 255 -10.00 7.47 10.37
C LEU A 255 -9.65 7.89 11.80
N SER A 256 -9.76 6.96 12.75
CA SER A 256 -9.15 7.16 14.07
C SER A 256 -7.64 7.33 13.94
N GLU A 257 -7.05 8.17 14.79
CA GLU A 257 -5.61 8.29 14.92
C GLU A 257 -4.97 6.92 15.18
N VAL A 258 -3.77 6.74 14.64
CA VAL A 258 -3.02 5.49 14.80
C VAL A 258 -2.53 5.34 16.24
N GLN A 259 -2.86 4.21 16.85
CA GLN A 259 -2.46 3.91 18.23
C GLN A 259 -1.02 3.40 18.32
N ARG A 260 -0.42 3.49 19.50
CA ARG A 260 0.96 3.04 19.77
C ARG A 260 1.22 1.60 19.33
N LEU A 261 0.24 0.71 19.54
CA LEU A 261 0.35 -0.71 19.16
C LEU A 261 0.48 -0.86 17.64
N GLU A 262 -0.41 -0.23 16.88
CA GLU A 262 -0.39 -0.26 15.41
C GLU A 262 0.93 0.31 14.87
N ARG A 263 1.40 1.46 15.38
CA ARG A 263 2.69 2.04 14.97
C ARG A 263 3.85 1.07 15.11
N LYS A 264 3.96 0.42 16.27
CA LYS A 264 5.04 -0.55 16.54
C LYS A 264 4.93 -1.78 15.64
N ARG A 265 3.70 -2.30 15.49
CA ARG A 265 3.44 -3.49 14.68
C ARG A 265 3.69 -3.26 13.19
N MET A 266 3.34 -2.10 12.65
CA MET A 266 3.66 -1.73 11.25
C MET A 266 5.17 -1.77 10.97
N LYS A 267 6.00 -1.24 11.88
CA LYS A 267 7.47 -1.34 11.77
C LYS A 267 7.96 -2.78 11.84
N PHE A 268 7.45 -3.55 12.81
CA PHE A 268 7.82 -4.95 12.99
C PHE A 268 7.46 -5.81 11.77
N PHE A 269 6.32 -5.57 11.13
CA PHE A 269 5.94 -6.26 9.90
C PHE A 269 6.80 -5.87 8.71
N GLY A 270 7.44 -4.69 8.74
CA GLY A 270 8.26 -4.15 7.65
C GLY A 270 7.49 -3.20 6.72
N TYR A 271 6.27 -2.80 7.09
CA TYR A 271 5.43 -1.87 6.33
C TYR A 271 5.75 -0.42 6.73
N ASN A 272 6.99 -0.03 6.49
CA ASN A 272 7.53 1.28 6.84
C ASN A 272 6.59 2.41 6.41
N GLN A 273 6.33 3.38 7.29
CA GLN A 273 5.53 4.55 6.96
C GLN A 273 5.96 5.77 7.81
N PRO A 274 5.68 7.00 7.35
CA PRO A 274 5.93 8.20 8.14
C PRO A 274 5.23 8.16 9.51
N GLU A 275 5.81 8.82 10.51
CA GLU A 275 5.29 8.85 11.88
C GLU A 275 4.17 9.89 12.09
N GLU A 276 3.19 9.91 11.20
CA GLU A 276 2.09 10.89 11.25
C GLU A 276 0.90 10.37 12.09
N PRO A 277 0.06 11.26 12.70
CA PRO A 277 -1.15 10.86 13.43
C PRO A 277 -2.16 10.07 12.59
N THR A 278 -2.23 10.39 11.31
CA THR A 278 -3.12 9.76 10.33
C THR A 278 -2.24 9.34 9.17
N PRO A 279 -1.67 8.13 9.14
CA PRO A 279 -0.73 7.77 8.08
C PRO A 279 -1.43 7.04 6.91
N PHE A 280 -0.78 6.98 5.75
CA PHE A 280 -1.35 6.41 4.52
C PHE A 280 -1.32 4.87 4.46
N LEU A 281 -0.64 4.19 5.39
CA LEU A 281 -0.80 2.74 5.58
C LEU A 281 -1.43 2.45 6.94
N ARG A 282 -2.39 1.54 6.97
CA ARG A 282 -3.10 1.17 8.21
C ARG A 282 -3.23 -0.32 8.33
N LEU A 283 -3.24 -0.82 9.56
CA LEU A 283 -3.87 -2.10 9.86
C LEU A 283 -5.37 -1.87 9.88
N ALA A 284 -6.09 -2.43 8.91
CA ALA A 284 -7.54 -2.24 8.79
C ALA A 284 -8.31 -2.69 10.05
N CYS A 285 -7.75 -3.63 10.84
CA CYS A 285 -8.35 -4.05 12.11
C CYS A 285 -8.17 -3.06 13.26
N GLN A 286 -7.40 -1.98 13.07
CA GLN A 286 -7.15 -0.95 14.08
C GLN A 286 -7.68 0.43 13.63
N ALA A 287 -7.97 0.59 12.35
CA ALA A 287 -8.52 1.81 11.79
C ALA A 287 -10.05 1.86 11.94
N LYS A 288 -10.54 2.80 12.75
CA LYS A 288 -11.99 3.04 12.94
C LYS A 288 -12.49 4.12 11.99
N VAL A 289 -13.63 3.88 11.38
CA VAL A 289 -14.21 4.75 10.34
C VAL A 289 -15.00 5.90 10.97
N LYS A 290 -14.71 7.15 10.59
CA LYS A 290 -15.46 8.36 10.98
C LYS A 290 -16.10 9.09 9.79
N GLY A 291 -15.81 8.65 8.57
CA GLY A 291 -16.29 9.20 7.30
C GLY A 291 -15.96 8.23 6.16
N ASN A 292 -16.28 8.60 4.92
CA ASN A 292 -15.93 7.77 3.75
C ASN A 292 -14.41 7.63 3.61
N VAL A 293 -13.95 6.45 3.22
CA VAL A 293 -12.53 6.17 2.99
C VAL A 293 -12.35 5.32 1.74
N THR A 294 -11.34 5.66 0.95
CA THR A 294 -10.89 4.85 -0.19
C THR A 294 -9.60 4.16 0.18
N ILE A 295 -9.59 2.84 0.07
CA ILE A 295 -8.46 1.98 0.39
C ILE A 295 -7.97 1.22 -0.84
N VAL A 296 -6.73 0.75 -0.77
CA VAL A 296 -6.17 -0.25 -1.67
C VAL A 296 -5.61 -1.41 -0.84
N ILE A 297 -5.90 -2.62 -1.29
CA ILE A 297 -5.47 -3.85 -0.65
C ILE A 297 -4.22 -4.36 -1.39
N PRO A 298 -3.10 -4.59 -0.70
CA PRO A 298 -1.88 -5.11 -1.30
C PRO A 298 -2.12 -6.54 -1.80
N PRO A 299 -1.49 -6.97 -2.90
CA PRO A 299 -1.67 -8.32 -3.44
C PRO A 299 -0.97 -9.41 -2.63
N TRP A 300 -0.28 -9.03 -1.55
CA TRP A 300 0.46 -9.94 -0.67
C TRP A 300 0.54 -9.40 0.77
N ASN A 301 1.00 -10.24 1.70
CA ASN A 301 1.36 -9.85 3.06
C ASN A 301 2.52 -10.71 3.59
N GLY A 302 3.18 -10.23 4.63
CA GLY A 302 4.35 -10.88 5.24
C GLY A 302 4.90 -10.15 6.47
N VAL A 303 5.83 -10.78 7.19
CA VAL A 303 6.47 -10.24 8.39
C VAL A 303 7.98 -10.36 8.24
N PHE A 304 8.67 -9.23 8.03
CA PHE A 304 10.09 -9.22 7.69
C PHE A 304 10.87 -8.04 8.30
N GLY A 305 10.21 -7.20 9.12
CA GLY A 305 10.83 -5.97 9.60
C GLY A 305 12.03 -6.19 10.53
N LYS A 306 12.04 -7.30 11.28
CA LYS A 306 13.17 -7.68 12.14
C LYS A 306 14.42 -7.97 11.31
N GLU A 307 14.34 -8.88 10.36
CA GLU A 307 15.48 -9.32 9.55
C GLU A 307 15.97 -8.25 8.57
N ILE A 308 15.06 -7.47 7.98
CA ILE A 308 15.41 -6.54 6.90
C ILE A 308 15.76 -5.15 7.41
N TYR A 309 15.11 -4.70 8.47
CA TYR A 309 15.28 -3.35 9.02
C TYR A 309 15.81 -3.34 10.45
N GLY A 310 16.16 -4.50 11.03
CA GLY A 310 16.70 -4.59 12.39
C GLY A 310 15.69 -4.24 13.48
N ILE A 311 14.38 -4.35 13.20
CA ILE A 311 13.34 -3.97 14.16
C ILE A 311 13.17 -5.06 15.22
N GLU A 312 13.49 -4.74 16.47
CA GLU A 312 13.27 -5.67 17.57
C GLU A 312 11.78 -5.82 17.89
N GLU A 313 11.35 -7.06 18.14
CA GLU A 313 10.02 -7.30 18.68
C GLU A 313 10.02 -6.99 20.18
N GLU A 314 9.50 -5.82 20.55
CA GLU A 314 9.16 -5.59 21.94
C GLU A 314 8.06 -6.57 22.36
N LYS A 315 8.36 -7.42 23.34
CA LYS A 315 7.35 -8.20 24.04
C LYS A 315 6.39 -7.21 24.70
N LEU A 316 5.19 -7.09 24.14
CA LEU A 316 4.11 -6.35 24.78
C LEU A 316 3.83 -7.05 26.12
N GLU A 317 4.26 -6.43 27.21
CA GLU A 317 3.75 -6.79 28.53
C GLU A 317 2.23 -6.63 28.47
N GLY A 318 1.51 -7.70 28.83
CA GLY A 318 0.05 -7.65 28.86
C GLY A 318 -0.37 -6.53 29.80
N VAL A 319 -0.91 -5.45 29.24
CA VAL A 319 -1.25 -4.22 30.00
C VAL A 319 -2.46 -4.44 30.91
N THR A 320 -3.12 -5.60 30.83
CA THR A 320 -4.23 -5.94 31.72
C THR A 320 -3.71 -6.64 32.97
N THR A 321 -4.13 -6.15 34.14
CA THR A 321 -3.98 -6.82 35.43
C THR A 321 -4.41 -8.28 35.38
N SER A 322 -5.42 -8.62 34.57
CA SER A 322 -5.87 -10.00 34.35
C SER A 322 -4.85 -10.87 33.59
N ALA A 323 -4.18 -10.36 32.55
CA ALA A 323 -3.16 -11.11 31.82
C ALA A 323 -1.89 -11.29 32.66
N LYS A 324 -1.53 -10.27 33.46
CA LYS A 324 -0.42 -10.36 34.42
C LYS A 324 -0.74 -11.38 35.54
N ARG A 325 -1.93 -11.28 36.14
CA ARG A 325 -2.42 -12.21 37.17
C ARG A 325 -2.54 -13.64 36.66
N ASN A 326 -3.01 -13.86 35.43
CA ASN A 326 -3.06 -15.19 34.84
C ASN A 326 -1.66 -15.78 34.63
N ARG A 327 -0.67 -14.97 34.25
CA ARG A 327 0.72 -15.43 34.13
C ARG A 327 1.36 -15.73 35.49
N GLU A 328 1.03 -14.94 36.51
CA GLU A 328 1.45 -15.20 37.89
C GLU A 328 0.84 -16.49 38.42
N ILE A 329 -0.47 -16.71 38.23
CA ILE A 329 -1.17 -17.95 38.59
C ILE A 329 -0.55 -19.15 37.87
N ILE A 330 -0.31 -19.05 36.56
CA ILE A 330 0.31 -20.14 35.80
C ILE A 330 1.73 -20.43 36.30
N ARG A 331 2.52 -19.40 36.62
CA ARG A 331 3.87 -19.58 37.20
C ARG A 331 3.82 -20.25 38.57
N GLU A 332 2.89 -19.85 39.45
CA GLU A 332 2.71 -20.49 40.75
C GLU A 332 2.29 -21.96 40.62
N VAL A 333 1.36 -22.27 39.72
CA VAL A 333 0.92 -23.65 39.45
C VAL A 333 2.05 -24.52 38.91
N VAL A 334 2.87 -23.98 37.99
CA VAL A 334 4.04 -24.71 37.46
C VAL A 334 5.10 -24.93 38.55
N LYS A 335 5.34 -23.92 39.40
CA LYS A 335 6.31 -24.01 40.49
C LYS A 335 5.88 -25.02 41.57
N ASN A 336 4.58 -25.11 41.85
CA ASN A 336 4.01 -26.04 42.82
C ASN A 336 3.82 -27.47 42.29
N LYS A 337 3.96 -27.71 40.98
CA LYS A 337 3.98 -29.05 40.38
C LYS A 337 5.39 -29.66 40.25
N LEU A 338 6.42 -28.89 40.59
CA LEU A 338 7.82 -29.30 40.56
C LEU A 338 8.41 -29.54 41.97
N ILE A 339 7.54 -29.68 42.98
CA ILE A 339 7.88 -30.08 44.35
C ILE A 339 7.23 -31.43 44.63
#